data_AF-A0A9W5QCX9-F1
#
_entry.id   AF-A0A9W5QCX9-F1
#
_cell.length_a   1.000
_cell.length_b   1.000
_cell.length_c   1.000
_cell.angle_alpha   90.00
_cell.angle_beta   90.00
_cell.angle_gamma   90.00
#
_symmetry.space_group_name_H-M   'P 1'
#
loop_
_entity.id
_entity.type
_entity.pdbx_description
1 polymer ?
#
loop_
_entity_poly.entity_id
_entity_poly.type
_entity_poly.pdbx_seq_one_letter_code
_entity_poly.pdbx_strand_id
1 'polypeptide(L)'
;MKMMDANEIISFIQKSEKKTPVKVYIKGDLKEVTFPETVQAFVNKKSGVLFGEWSEIKTILDENNKHIVDYVVENDRRNSAIPMLDLKGIKARIEPGAIIRDHVEIGDNAVIMMNATINIGAVIGEGSMIDMNAVLGGRATVGKNCHVGAGAVLAGVIEPPSAKPVIVEDDVVIGANVVVLEGVTVGKGAVVAAGAVVTEDVPPYTVVAGTPARVIKEIDEKTKAKTEIKQELRQLNPEK
;
A
#
# COMPACT_ATOMS: atom_id res chain seq x y z
N MET A 1 -15.73 -7.14 0.33
CA MET A 1 -16.16 -5.75 0.51
C MET A 1 -16.59 -5.24 -0.86
N LYS A 2 -17.53 -4.29 -0.98
CA LYS A 2 -17.89 -3.71 -2.28
C LYS A 2 -16.73 -2.77 -2.70
N MET A 3 -16.22 -2.94 -3.93
CA MET A 3 -15.18 -2.07 -4.47
C MET A 3 -15.68 -0.63 -4.54
N MET A 4 -14.90 0.29 -3.99
CA MET A 4 -15.22 1.71 -4.05
C MET A 4 -14.96 2.23 -5.46
N ASP A 5 -15.92 2.97 -6.00
CA ASP A 5 -15.69 3.68 -7.25
C ASP A 5 -14.81 4.93 -7.03
N ALA A 6 -14.40 5.56 -8.13
CA ALA A 6 -13.51 6.72 -8.06
C ALA A 6 -14.12 7.91 -7.30
N ASN A 7 -15.44 8.13 -7.38
CA ASN A 7 -16.11 9.21 -6.65
C ASN A 7 -16.21 8.89 -5.16
N GLU A 8 -16.47 7.63 -4.81
CA GLU A 8 -16.47 7.17 -3.42
C GLU A 8 -15.08 7.36 -2.79
N ILE A 9 -13.99 7.03 -3.51
CA ILE A 9 -12.60 7.27 -3.07
C ILE A 9 -12.34 8.76 -2.83
N ILE A 10 -12.68 9.62 -3.79
CA ILE A 10 -12.49 11.08 -3.66
C ILE A 10 -13.28 11.61 -2.46
N SER A 11 -14.54 11.18 -2.31
CA SER A 11 -15.38 11.59 -1.17
C SER A 11 -14.78 11.17 0.17
N PHE A 12 -14.23 9.96 0.25
CA PHE A 12 -13.54 9.47 1.44
C PHE A 12 -12.30 10.31 1.77
N ILE A 13 -11.46 10.59 0.77
CA ILE A 13 -10.26 11.42 0.95
C ILE A 13 -10.64 12.82 1.45
N GLN A 14 -11.67 13.43 0.86
CA GLN A 14 -12.14 14.76 1.23
C GLN A 14 -12.65 14.82 2.68
N LYS A 15 -13.34 13.77 3.14
CA LYS A 15 -13.91 13.68 4.49
C LYS A 15 -12.91 13.22 5.55
N SER A 16 -11.75 12.72 5.15
CA SER A 16 -10.73 12.23 6.07
C SER A 16 -10.06 13.38 6.82
N GLU A 17 -10.09 13.31 8.14
CA GLU A 17 -9.48 14.33 9.02
C GLU A 17 -7.97 14.14 9.12
N LYS A 18 -7.20 15.23 9.01
CA LYS A 18 -5.74 15.20 9.19
C LYS A 18 -5.39 14.98 10.65
N LYS A 19 -4.49 14.03 10.91
CA LYS A 19 -4.06 13.63 12.25
C LYS A 19 -2.55 13.63 12.40
N THR A 20 -2.09 13.85 13.63
CA THR A 20 -0.70 13.67 14.08
C THR A 20 -0.71 12.76 15.31
N PRO A 21 -0.93 11.45 15.12
CA PRO A 21 -1.05 10.52 16.21
C PRO A 21 0.29 10.31 16.89
N VAL A 22 0.28 10.23 18.22
CA VAL A 22 1.45 9.93 19.04
C VAL A 22 1.17 8.79 19.99
N LYS A 23 2.22 8.02 20.28
CA LYS A 23 2.26 7.13 21.44
C LYS A 23 3.26 7.72 22.43
N VAL A 24 2.84 7.91 23.68
CA VAL A 24 3.70 8.55 24.68
C VAL A 24 3.84 7.67 25.91
N TYR A 25 5.06 7.23 26.18
CA TYR A 25 5.41 6.59 27.44
C TYR A 25 5.67 7.68 28.48
N ILE A 26 5.03 7.59 29.64
CA ILE A 26 5.15 8.57 30.73
C ILE A 26 5.48 7.88 32.05
N LYS A 27 6.19 8.58 32.96
CA LYS A 27 6.34 8.16 34.36
C LYS A 27 6.25 9.35 35.32
N GLY A 28 5.81 9.08 36.55
CA GLY A 28 5.68 10.10 37.60
C GLY A 28 4.62 9.76 38.65
N ASP A 29 3.93 10.76 39.22
CA ASP A 29 2.79 10.55 40.14
C ASP A 29 1.46 10.64 39.39
N LEU A 30 1.18 9.65 38.55
CA LEU A 30 0.10 9.69 37.56
C LEU A 30 -1.31 9.64 38.18
N LYS A 31 -1.42 9.32 39.47
CA LYS A 31 -2.70 9.41 40.21
C LYS A 31 -3.19 10.85 40.37
N GLU A 32 -2.30 11.84 40.25
CA GLU A 32 -2.62 13.27 40.32
C GLU A 32 -2.96 13.86 38.93
N VAL A 33 -2.86 13.07 37.86
CA VAL A 33 -3.11 13.52 36.49
C VAL A 33 -4.48 13.01 36.03
N THR A 34 -5.32 13.94 35.56
CA THR A 34 -6.60 13.59 34.92
C THR A 34 -6.41 13.52 33.41
N PHE A 35 -6.81 12.42 32.79
CA PHE A 35 -6.73 12.23 31.33
C PHE A 35 -8.11 12.44 30.70
N PRO A 36 -8.25 13.23 29.61
CA PRO A 36 -9.52 13.43 28.91
C PRO A 36 -9.91 12.19 28.09
N GLU A 37 -11.20 12.05 27.77
CA GLU A 37 -11.73 10.95 26.95
C GLU A 37 -11.16 10.91 25.52
N THR A 38 -10.62 12.04 25.03
CA THR A 38 -9.94 12.16 23.74
C THR A 38 -8.60 11.42 23.70
N VAL A 39 -8.08 10.98 24.84
CA VAL A 39 -6.81 10.25 24.98
C VAL A 39 -7.05 8.86 25.56
N GLN A 40 -6.51 7.85 24.90
CA GLN A 40 -6.51 6.49 25.42
C GLN A 40 -5.33 6.33 26.39
N ALA A 41 -5.61 6.37 27.69
CA ALA A 41 -4.60 6.27 28.75
C ALA A 41 -4.56 4.86 29.35
N PHE A 42 -3.43 4.16 29.15
CA PHE A 42 -3.14 2.87 29.80
C PHE A 42 -2.08 3.09 30.88
N VAL A 43 -2.52 3.41 32.09
CA VAL A 43 -1.64 3.86 33.18
C VAL A 43 -1.82 3.02 34.44
N ASN A 44 -0.73 2.91 35.20
CA ASN A 44 -0.77 2.61 36.63
C ASN A 44 -0.36 3.86 37.42
N LYS A 45 -0.21 3.75 38.75
CA LYS A 45 0.11 4.92 39.61
C LYS A 45 1.44 5.61 39.27
N LYS A 46 2.39 4.92 38.63
CA LYS A 46 3.77 5.37 38.42
C LYS A 46 4.21 5.46 36.96
N SER A 47 3.62 4.67 36.07
CA SER A 47 4.00 4.62 34.65
C SER A 47 2.80 4.32 33.78
N GLY A 48 2.86 4.69 32.51
CA GLY A 48 1.86 4.28 31.54
C GLY A 48 2.19 4.70 30.12
N VAL A 49 1.24 4.42 29.22
CA VAL A 49 1.29 4.77 27.82
C VAL A 49 0.01 5.49 27.41
N LEU A 50 0.15 6.58 26.66
CA LEU A 50 -0.95 7.36 26.11
C LEU A 50 -0.98 7.21 24.59
N PHE A 51 -2.18 7.12 24.01
CA PHE A 51 -2.40 7.23 22.57
C PHE A 51 -3.39 8.37 22.30
N GLY A 52 -3.06 9.25 21.36
CA GLY A 52 -3.93 10.38 21.01
C GLY A 52 -3.29 11.33 19.99
N GLU A 53 -3.96 12.44 19.73
CA GLU A 53 -3.44 13.51 18.88
C GLU A 53 -2.37 14.33 19.59
N TRP A 54 -1.32 14.70 18.85
CA TRP A 54 -0.22 15.49 19.40
C TRP A 54 -0.68 16.80 20.06
N SER A 55 -1.70 17.48 19.52
CA SER A 55 -2.21 18.73 20.10
C SER A 55 -2.75 18.53 21.51
N GLU A 56 -3.51 17.45 21.74
CA GLU A 56 -4.09 17.11 23.04
C GLU A 56 -3.02 16.64 24.03
N ILE A 57 -2.17 15.72 23.58
CA ILE A 57 -1.12 15.14 24.41
C ILE A 57 -0.11 16.20 24.83
N LYS A 58 0.25 17.14 23.96
CA LYS A 58 1.16 18.23 24.29
C LYS A 58 0.61 19.07 25.44
N THR A 59 -0.67 19.45 25.40
CA THR A 59 -1.32 20.21 26.49
C THR A 59 -1.26 19.45 27.81
N ILE A 60 -1.53 18.14 27.81
CA ILE A 60 -1.45 17.30 29.02
C ILE A 60 -0.03 17.31 29.59
N LEU A 61 0.99 17.14 28.75
CA LEU A 61 2.40 17.13 29.19
C LEU A 61 2.82 18.50 29.77
N ASP A 62 2.44 19.59 29.10
CA ASP A 62 2.82 20.96 29.50
C ASP A 62 2.16 21.34 30.85
N GLU A 63 0.87 21.03 31.03
CA GLU A 63 0.11 21.37 32.24
C GLU A 63 0.47 20.48 33.44
N ASN A 64 0.92 19.24 33.21
CA ASN A 64 1.20 18.26 34.26
C ASN A 64 2.70 18.01 34.49
N ASN A 65 3.58 18.93 34.09
CA ASN A 65 5.04 18.79 34.21
C ASN A 65 5.55 18.54 35.65
N LYS A 66 4.77 18.88 36.68
CA LYS A 66 5.08 18.59 38.08
C LYS A 66 4.88 17.12 38.45
N HIS A 67 3.96 16.44 37.76
CA HIS A 67 3.53 15.07 38.04
C HIS A 67 4.04 14.07 37.02
N ILE A 68 4.29 14.50 35.78
CA ILE A 68 4.95 13.72 34.73
C ILE A 68 6.41 14.16 34.68
N VAL A 69 7.30 13.36 35.27
CA VAL A 69 8.70 13.75 35.47
C VAL A 69 9.59 13.42 34.27
N ASP A 70 9.13 12.55 33.37
CA ASP A 70 9.86 12.10 32.19
C ASP A 70 8.89 11.40 31.22
N TYR A 71 9.20 11.47 29.92
CA TYR A 71 8.40 10.86 28.88
C TYR A 71 9.17 10.62 27.58
N VAL A 72 8.67 9.71 26.75
CA VAL A 72 9.16 9.44 25.39
C VAL A 72 7.99 9.50 24.43
N VAL A 73 8.11 10.34 23.40
CA VAL A 73 7.10 10.48 22.33
C VAL A 73 7.56 9.69 21.10
N GLU A 74 6.73 8.74 20.67
CA GLU A 74 6.84 8.09 19.36
C GLU A 74 5.81 8.69 18.39
N ASN A 75 6.25 9.05 17.20
CA ASN A 75 5.41 9.56 16.11
C ASN A 75 5.90 9.00 14.78
N ASP A 76 4.97 8.61 13.91
CA ASP A 76 5.28 8.02 12.60
C ASP A 76 4.75 8.84 11.41
N ARG A 77 3.88 9.83 11.65
CA ARG A 77 3.24 10.63 10.60
C ARG A 77 2.75 11.99 11.11
N ARG A 78 2.64 12.95 10.18
CA ARG A 78 2.22 14.34 10.44
C ARG A 78 1.14 14.78 9.47
N ASN A 79 0.03 15.33 9.97
CA ASN A 79 -1.10 15.80 9.16
C ASN A 79 -1.60 14.76 8.13
N SER A 80 -1.50 13.47 8.47
CA SER A 80 -1.93 12.36 7.62
C SER A 80 -3.40 12.09 7.87
N ALA A 81 -4.19 11.95 6.80
CA ALA A 81 -5.64 11.76 6.91
C ALA A 81 -6.10 10.33 6.62
N ILE A 82 -5.49 9.68 5.62
CA ILE A 82 -5.89 8.34 5.17
C ILE A 82 -5.21 7.30 6.08
N PRO A 83 -5.96 6.38 6.71
CA PRO A 83 -5.40 5.30 7.52
C PRO A 83 -4.69 4.24 6.67
N MET A 84 -4.00 3.33 7.34
CA MET A 84 -3.44 2.12 6.70
C MET A 84 -4.49 1.01 6.69
N LEU A 85 -4.39 0.10 5.72
CA LEU A 85 -5.25 -1.07 5.62
C LEU A 85 -5.05 -2.01 6.82
N ASP A 86 -6.14 -2.57 7.35
CA ASP A 86 -6.04 -3.64 8.35
C ASP A 86 -5.67 -4.98 7.68
N LEU A 87 -4.45 -5.45 7.93
CA LEU A 87 -3.88 -6.63 7.29
C LEU A 87 -4.24 -7.95 7.98
N LYS A 88 -4.73 -7.92 9.24
CA LYS A 88 -4.76 -9.11 10.12
C LYS A 88 -5.66 -10.24 9.64
N GLY A 89 -6.65 -9.94 8.80
CA GLY A 89 -7.62 -10.91 8.27
C GLY A 89 -7.53 -11.14 6.76
N ILE A 90 -6.52 -10.60 6.08
CA ILE A 90 -6.39 -10.73 4.62
C ILE A 90 -5.83 -12.11 4.29
N LYS A 91 -6.44 -12.81 3.33
CA LYS A 91 -6.00 -14.12 2.82
C LYS A 91 -4.84 -14.01 1.83
N ALA A 92 -3.83 -13.24 2.18
CA ALA A 92 -2.66 -12.97 1.35
C ALA A 92 -1.40 -12.86 2.23
N ARG A 93 -0.22 -12.86 1.61
CA ARG A 93 1.04 -12.65 2.32
C ARG A 93 1.50 -11.20 2.15
N ILE A 94 1.64 -10.48 3.26
CA ILE A 94 2.13 -9.09 3.27
C ILE A 94 3.39 -9.04 4.13
N GLU A 95 4.51 -8.69 3.52
CA GLU A 95 5.82 -8.69 4.18
C GLU A 95 6.09 -7.39 4.94
N PRO A 96 6.98 -7.41 5.96
CA PRO A 96 7.33 -6.23 6.75
C PRO A 96 7.84 -5.06 5.90
N GLY A 97 7.40 -3.85 6.26
CA GLY A 97 7.77 -2.61 5.58
C GLY A 97 6.89 -2.25 4.38
N ALA A 98 6.01 -3.15 3.91
CA ALA A 98 4.98 -2.79 2.93
C ALA A 98 4.04 -1.72 3.51
N ILE A 99 3.79 -0.65 2.76
CA ILE A 99 2.91 0.46 3.15
C ILE A 99 1.67 0.43 2.26
N ILE A 100 0.52 0.13 2.86
CA ILE A 100 -0.74 -0.08 2.15
C ILE A 100 -1.79 0.82 2.76
N ARG A 101 -2.29 1.79 1.99
CA ARG A 101 -3.40 2.65 2.43
C ARG A 101 -4.71 1.87 2.51
N ASP A 102 -5.62 2.37 3.33
CA ASP A 102 -6.98 1.83 3.40
C ASP A 102 -7.69 1.89 2.03
N HIS A 103 -8.74 1.08 1.88
CA HIS A 103 -9.48 0.87 0.64
C HIS A 103 -8.61 0.41 -0.54
N VAL A 104 -7.62 -0.43 -0.25
CA VAL A 104 -6.91 -1.26 -1.24
C VAL A 104 -7.52 -2.66 -1.22
N GLU A 105 -7.69 -3.26 -2.39
CA GLU A 105 -8.14 -4.64 -2.52
C GLU A 105 -6.97 -5.57 -2.79
N ILE A 106 -6.86 -6.63 -1.98
CA ILE A 106 -5.83 -7.65 -2.10
C ILE A 106 -6.53 -8.99 -2.25
N GLY A 107 -6.39 -9.60 -3.43
CA GLY A 107 -6.96 -10.90 -3.75
C GLY A 107 -6.28 -12.04 -3.00
N ASP A 108 -6.99 -13.17 -2.91
CA ASP A 108 -6.51 -14.37 -2.24
C ASP A 108 -5.14 -14.80 -2.80
N ASN A 109 -4.25 -15.26 -1.92
CA ASN A 109 -2.90 -15.73 -2.26
C ASN A 109 -1.98 -14.71 -2.95
N ALA A 110 -2.38 -13.43 -3.02
CA ALA A 110 -1.46 -12.38 -3.44
C ALA A 110 -0.27 -12.25 -2.49
N VAL A 111 0.83 -11.69 -2.99
CA VAL A 111 2.05 -11.45 -2.21
C VAL A 111 2.47 -10.00 -2.36
N ILE A 112 2.56 -9.28 -1.25
CA ILE A 112 3.10 -7.93 -1.19
C ILE A 112 4.45 -8.00 -0.49
N MET A 113 5.53 -7.75 -1.23
CA MET A 113 6.91 -7.85 -0.75
C MET A 113 7.34 -6.61 0.03
N MET A 114 8.48 -6.72 0.72
CA MET A 114 9.02 -5.68 1.59
C MET A 114 9.14 -4.33 0.88
N ASN A 115 8.75 -3.26 1.58
CA ASN A 115 8.82 -1.87 1.13
C ASN A 115 7.99 -1.52 -0.12
N ALA A 116 7.13 -2.42 -0.62
CA ALA A 116 6.15 -2.03 -1.63
C ALA A 116 5.20 -0.95 -1.08
N THR A 117 4.81 0.01 -1.93
CA THR A 117 3.92 1.12 -1.56
C THR A 117 2.66 1.10 -2.41
N ILE A 118 1.50 0.95 -1.78
CA ILE A 118 0.21 0.77 -2.46
C ILE A 118 -0.76 1.85 -2.01
N ASN A 119 -1.19 2.68 -2.96
CA ASN A 119 -2.05 3.82 -2.70
C ASN A 119 -3.55 3.43 -2.77
N ILE A 120 -4.40 4.27 -2.18
CA ILE A 120 -5.84 4.06 -2.06
C ILE A 120 -6.52 3.70 -3.40
N GLY A 121 -7.44 2.75 -3.35
CA GLY A 121 -8.20 2.29 -4.51
C GLY A 121 -7.47 1.34 -5.45
N ALA A 122 -6.19 1.05 -5.19
CA ALA A 122 -5.49 0.03 -5.97
C ALA A 122 -6.11 -1.36 -5.76
N VAL A 123 -6.05 -2.18 -6.80
CA VAL A 123 -6.58 -3.55 -6.81
C VAL A 123 -5.46 -4.50 -7.20
N ILE A 124 -5.25 -5.54 -6.40
CA ILE A 124 -4.26 -6.59 -6.65
C ILE A 124 -5.00 -7.92 -6.75
N GLY A 125 -5.03 -8.51 -7.93
CA GLY A 125 -5.73 -9.75 -8.19
C GLY A 125 -5.11 -10.97 -7.51
N GLU A 126 -5.89 -12.06 -7.50
CA GLU A 126 -5.54 -13.34 -6.90
C GLU A 126 -4.16 -13.83 -7.36
N GLY A 127 -3.39 -14.34 -6.41
CA GLY A 127 -2.07 -14.87 -6.64
C GLY A 127 -1.02 -13.82 -7.01
N SER A 128 -1.35 -12.59 -7.41
CA SER A 128 -0.38 -11.64 -7.95
C SER A 128 0.70 -11.24 -6.96
N MET A 129 1.92 -11.02 -7.46
CA MET A 129 3.04 -10.56 -6.65
C MET A 129 3.38 -9.11 -6.96
N ILE A 130 3.39 -8.27 -5.92
CA ILE A 130 3.93 -6.92 -5.94
C ILE A 130 5.30 -6.99 -5.26
N ASP A 131 6.35 -6.92 -6.04
CA ASP A 131 7.71 -7.19 -5.60
C ASP A 131 8.31 -5.98 -4.84
N MET A 132 9.52 -6.17 -4.29
CA MET A 132 10.14 -5.23 -3.35
C MET A 132 10.18 -3.82 -3.91
N ASN A 133 9.81 -2.84 -3.08
CA ASN A 133 9.83 -1.42 -3.43
C ASN A 133 8.97 -1.01 -4.65
N ALA A 134 8.12 -1.89 -5.19
CA ALA A 134 7.20 -1.52 -6.25
C ALA A 134 6.14 -0.52 -5.74
N VAL A 135 5.65 0.33 -6.64
CA VAL A 135 4.68 1.39 -6.34
C VAL A 135 3.43 1.21 -7.17
N LEU A 136 2.29 1.05 -6.50
CA LEU A 136 0.97 1.08 -7.11
C LEU A 136 0.31 2.42 -6.78
N GLY A 137 0.17 3.27 -7.80
CA GLY A 137 -0.53 4.53 -7.68
C GLY A 137 -2.04 4.36 -7.41
N GLY A 138 -2.71 5.47 -7.11
CA GLY A 138 -4.14 5.42 -6.77
C GLY A 138 -4.95 4.81 -7.91
N ARG A 139 -5.86 3.90 -7.57
CA ARG A 139 -6.70 3.15 -8.53
C ARG A 139 -5.96 2.24 -9.51
N ALA A 140 -4.64 2.05 -9.41
CA ALA A 140 -3.93 1.11 -10.28
C ALA A 140 -4.47 -0.32 -10.07
N THR A 141 -4.85 -0.98 -11.16
CA THR A 141 -5.47 -2.31 -11.14
C THR A 141 -4.51 -3.34 -11.71
N VAL A 142 -4.23 -4.39 -10.95
CA VAL A 142 -3.44 -5.54 -11.36
C VAL A 142 -4.34 -6.78 -11.33
N GLY A 143 -4.36 -7.52 -12.44
CA GLY A 143 -5.13 -8.74 -12.63
C GLY A 143 -4.60 -9.91 -11.81
N LYS A 144 -5.06 -11.10 -12.14
CA LYS A 144 -4.66 -12.35 -11.49
C LYS A 144 -3.30 -12.82 -11.99
N ASN A 145 -2.60 -13.55 -11.13
CA ASN A 145 -1.36 -14.25 -11.49
C ASN A 145 -0.33 -13.35 -12.19
N CYS A 146 -0.22 -12.08 -11.80
CA CYS A 146 0.78 -11.15 -12.33
C CYS A 146 2.07 -11.18 -11.52
N HIS A 147 3.14 -10.60 -12.07
CA HIS A 147 4.37 -10.26 -11.34
C HIS A 147 4.74 -8.81 -11.64
N VAL A 148 4.59 -7.93 -10.65
CA VAL A 148 5.04 -6.53 -10.73
C VAL A 148 6.42 -6.42 -10.12
N GLY A 149 7.45 -6.34 -10.98
CA GLY A 149 8.85 -6.43 -10.59
C GLY A 149 9.32 -5.31 -9.65
N ALA A 150 10.43 -5.57 -8.96
CA ALA A 150 10.95 -4.69 -7.93
C ALA A 150 11.18 -3.26 -8.45
N GLY A 151 10.76 -2.26 -7.66
CA GLY A 151 10.88 -0.85 -8.01
C GLY A 151 10.04 -0.39 -9.21
N ALA A 152 9.20 -1.24 -9.80
CA ALA A 152 8.29 -0.82 -10.86
C ALA A 152 7.24 0.16 -10.32
N VAL A 153 6.84 1.13 -11.15
CA VAL A 153 5.86 2.16 -10.82
C VAL A 153 4.68 2.08 -11.78
N LEU A 154 3.50 1.78 -11.24
CA LEU A 154 2.23 1.92 -11.95
C LEU A 154 1.64 3.29 -11.59
N ALA A 155 1.54 4.18 -12.57
CA ALA A 155 1.04 5.54 -12.36
C ALA A 155 -0.36 5.54 -11.73
N GLY A 156 -0.57 6.48 -10.81
CA GLY A 156 -1.84 6.63 -10.11
C GLY A 156 -2.75 7.62 -10.79
N VAL A 157 -4.06 7.35 -10.76
CA VAL A 157 -5.09 8.24 -11.27
C VAL A 157 -6.19 8.32 -10.22
N ILE A 158 -6.13 9.32 -9.33
CA ILE A 158 -7.22 9.59 -8.37
C ILE A 158 -8.23 10.55 -8.99
N GLU A 159 -7.74 11.57 -9.68
CA GLU A 159 -8.55 12.61 -10.32
C GLU A 159 -8.12 12.80 -11.78
N PRO A 160 -9.06 13.07 -12.70
CA PRO A 160 -10.51 13.09 -12.49
C PRO A 160 -11.09 11.65 -12.34
N PRO A 161 -12.22 11.47 -11.65
CA PRO A 161 -12.79 10.13 -11.43
C PRO A 161 -13.20 9.40 -12.71
N SER A 162 -13.45 10.12 -13.80
CA SER A 162 -13.71 9.57 -15.13
C SER A 162 -12.46 9.05 -15.85
N ALA A 163 -11.25 9.41 -15.38
CA ALA A 163 -10.02 8.96 -16.01
C ALA A 163 -9.78 7.47 -15.73
N LYS A 164 -9.41 6.75 -16.79
CA LYS A 164 -9.00 5.35 -16.74
C LYS A 164 -7.70 5.25 -15.92
N PRO A 165 -7.62 4.35 -14.92
CA PRO A 165 -6.37 4.11 -14.21
C PRO A 165 -5.44 3.23 -15.05
N VAL A 166 -4.23 2.96 -14.54
CA VAL A 166 -3.42 1.86 -15.08
C VAL A 166 -4.14 0.54 -14.87
N ILE A 167 -4.21 -0.28 -15.91
CA ILE A 167 -4.79 -1.63 -15.86
C ILE A 167 -3.73 -2.62 -16.35
N VAL A 168 -3.34 -3.54 -15.49
CA VAL A 168 -2.52 -4.70 -15.84
C VAL A 168 -3.45 -5.90 -15.86
N GLU A 169 -3.65 -6.52 -17.02
CA GLU A 169 -4.50 -7.70 -17.15
C GLU A 169 -3.80 -8.96 -16.60
N ASP A 170 -4.52 -10.09 -16.59
CA ASP A 170 -4.04 -11.35 -16.02
C ASP A 170 -2.73 -11.84 -16.66
N ASP A 171 -1.96 -12.63 -15.90
CA ASP A 171 -0.74 -13.33 -16.35
C ASP A 171 0.39 -12.41 -16.86
N VAL A 172 0.33 -11.11 -16.58
CA VAL A 172 1.36 -10.14 -17.01
C VAL A 172 2.60 -10.19 -16.13
N VAL A 173 3.77 -10.07 -16.76
CA VAL A 173 5.05 -9.88 -16.08
C VAL A 173 5.64 -8.50 -16.40
N ILE A 174 5.77 -7.68 -15.37
CA ILE A 174 6.43 -6.38 -15.42
C ILE A 174 7.83 -6.52 -14.83
N GLY A 175 8.85 -6.17 -15.62
CA GLY A 175 10.24 -6.18 -15.18
C GLY A 175 10.54 -5.13 -14.10
N ALA A 176 11.70 -5.27 -13.47
CA ALA A 176 12.16 -4.32 -12.45
C ALA A 176 12.31 -2.89 -13.00
N ASN A 177 12.02 -1.89 -12.15
CA ASN A 177 12.11 -0.46 -12.46
C ASN A 177 11.37 -0.02 -13.75
N VAL A 178 10.32 -0.74 -14.15
CA VAL A 178 9.43 -0.30 -15.22
C VAL A 178 8.55 0.85 -14.75
N VAL A 179 8.19 1.75 -15.66
CA VAL A 179 7.13 2.74 -15.43
C VAL A 179 5.99 2.50 -16.41
N VAL A 180 4.76 2.37 -15.91
CA VAL A 180 3.54 2.34 -16.73
C VAL A 180 2.78 3.64 -16.52
N LEU A 181 2.59 4.42 -17.59
CA LEU A 181 1.93 5.73 -17.51
C LEU A 181 0.42 5.63 -17.32
N GLU A 182 -0.19 6.74 -16.87
CA GLU A 182 -1.61 6.85 -16.58
C GLU A 182 -2.52 6.40 -17.74
N GLY A 183 -3.60 5.68 -17.42
CA GLY A 183 -4.59 5.22 -18.40
C GLY A 183 -4.15 4.07 -19.30
N VAL A 184 -2.89 3.63 -19.23
CA VAL A 184 -2.39 2.52 -20.04
C VAL A 184 -2.96 1.18 -19.57
N THR A 185 -3.36 0.34 -20.52
CA THR A 185 -3.63 -1.09 -20.32
C THR A 185 -2.44 -1.93 -20.78
N VAL A 186 -1.94 -2.81 -19.92
CA VAL A 186 -1.01 -3.88 -20.29
C VAL A 186 -1.82 -5.16 -20.48
N GLY A 187 -1.94 -5.59 -21.74
CA GLY A 187 -2.80 -6.70 -22.12
C GLY A 187 -2.35 -8.06 -21.59
N LYS A 188 -3.31 -8.98 -21.48
CA LYS A 188 -3.15 -10.30 -20.87
C LYS A 188 -1.90 -11.03 -21.34
N GLY A 189 -1.16 -11.60 -20.39
CA GLY A 189 0.02 -12.42 -20.64
C GLY A 189 1.21 -11.66 -21.23
N ALA A 190 1.16 -10.33 -21.37
CA ALA A 190 2.27 -9.56 -21.91
C ALA A 190 3.48 -9.54 -20.96
N VAL A 191 4.65 -9.24 -21.53
CA VAL A 191 5.90 -9.09 -20.78
C VAL A 191 6.49 -7.71 -21.05
N VAL A 192 6.70 -6.93 -20.00
CA VAL A 192 7.37 -5.62 -20.08
C VAL A 192 8.81 -5.77 -19.57
N ALA A 193 9.79 -5.54 -20.43
CA ALA A 193 11.20 -5.68 -20.06
C ALA A 193 11.60 -4.65 -18.97
N ALA A 194 12.57 -5.03 -18.12
CA ALA A 194 13.07 -4.17 -17.06
C ALA A 194 13.54 -2.80 -17.58
N GLY A 195 13.25 -1.74 -16.83
CA GLY A 195 13.61 -0.35 -17.16
C GLY A 195 12.82 0.27 -18.32
N ALA A 196 11.77 -0.40 -18.83
CA ALA A 196 10.93 0.18 -19.88
C ALA A 196 9.99 1.28 -19.34
N VAL A 197 9.62 2.21 -20.21
CA VAL A 197 8.56 3.22 -19.95
C VAL A 197 7.42 3.00 -20.93
N VAL A 198 6.31 2.49 -20.42
CA VAL A 198 5.12 2.14 -21.22
C VAL A 198 4.21 3.35 -21.33
N THR A 199 4.15 3.93 -22.53
CA THR A 199 3.41 5.17 -22.82
C THR A 199 2.08 4.94 -23.53
N GLU A 200 1.84 3.72 -24.02
CA GLU A 200 0.68 3.32 -24.84
C GLU A 200 0.25 1.91 -24.44
N ASP A 201 -1.00 1.54 -24.78
CA ASP A 201 -1.53 0.20 -24.49
C ASP A 201 -0.66 -0.90 -25.12
N VAL A 202 -0.40 -1.96 -24.34
CA VAL A 202 0.41 -3.10 -24.77
C VAL A 202 -0.53 -4.23 -25.21
N PRO A 203 -0.39 -4.74 -26.45
CA PRO A 203 -1.22 -5.86 -26.90
C PRO A 203 -0.98 -7.14 -26.08
N PRO A 204 -2.01 -7.97 -25.87
CA PRO A 204 -1.87 -9.26 -25.20
C PRO A 204 -0.79 -10.13 -25.82
N TYR A 205 -0.12 -10.93 -24.99
CA TYR A 205 0.90 -11.89 -25.40
C TYR A 205 2.05 -11.30 -26.25
N THR A 206 2.39 -10.04 -26.01
CA THR A 206 3.56 -9.40 -26.63
C THR A 206 4.64 -9.11 -25.60
N VAL A 207 5.88 -8.97 -26.08
CA VAL A 207 7.00 -8.46 -25.30
C VAL A 207 7.29 -7.03 -25.75
N VAL A 208 7.28 -6.10 -24.79
CA VAL A 208 7.67 -4.70 -25.04
C VAL A 208 8.93 -4.33 -24.26
N ALA A 209 9.74 -3.45 -24.83
CA ALA A 209 10.96 -2.95 -24.20
C ALA A 209 11.31 -1.54 -24.68
N GLY A 210 12.12 -0.82 -23.92
CA GLY A 210 12.64 0.49 -24.28
C GLY A 210 11.91 1.67 -23.63
N THR A 211 12.38 2.88 -23.94
CA THR A 211 11.83 4.15 -23.46
C THR A 211 11.73 5.13 -24.63
N PRO A 212 10.54 5.33 -25.24
CA PRO A 212 9.27 4.65 -24.91
C PRO A 212 9.30 3.16 -25.29
N ALA A 213 8.49 2.37 -24.60
CA ALA A 213 8.37 0.93 -24.85
C ALA A 213 7.77 0.66 -26.23
N ARG A 214 8.34 -0.30 -26.95
CA ARG A 214 7.88 -0.78 -28.25
C ARG A 214 7.80 -2.29 -28.26
N VAL A 215 6.88 -2.85 -29.04
CA VAL A 215 6.80 -4.30 -29.27
C VAL A 215 8.09 -4.77 -29.92
N ILE A 216 8.77 -5.73 -29.28
CA ILE A 216 10.01 -6.32 -29.79
C ILE A 216 9.82 -7.74 -30.29
N LYS A 217 8.78 -8.44 -29.81
CA LYS A 217 8.34 -9.75 -30.33
C LYS A 217 6.98 -10.16 -29.77
N GLU A 218 6.37 -11.15 -30.40
CA GLU A 218 5.29 -11.95 -29.81
C GLU A 218 5.88 -13.00 -28.85
N ILE A 219 5.07 -13.46 -27.90
CA ILE A 219 5.50 -14.46 -26.91
C ILE A 219 5.66 -15.83 -27.55
N ASP A 220 6.85 -16.38 -27.38
CA ASP A 220 7.23 -17.75 -27.76
C ASP A 220 7.29 -18.65 -26.50
N GLU A 221 7.35 -19.98 -26.71
CA GLU A 221 7.48 -20.97 -25.63
C GLU A 221 8.71 -20.74 -24.74
N LYS A 222 9.79 -20.21 -25.31
CA LYS A 222 11.01 -19.88 -24.57
C LYS A 222 10.79 -18.73 -23.59
N THR A 223 9.92 -17.78 -23.92
CA THR A 223 9.56 -16.65 -23.06
C THR A 223 8.66 -17.14 -21.94
N LYS A 224 7.62 -17.93 -22.26
CA LYS A 224 6.73 -18.54 -21.25
C LYS A 224 7.50 -19.29 -20.18
N ALA A 225 8.47 -20.12 -20.56
CA ALA A 225 9.30 -20.87 -19.61
C ALA A 225 10.17 -20.00 -18.70
N LYS A 226 10.56 -18.80 -19.14
CA LYS A 226 11.38 -17.86 -18.35
C LYS A 226 10.56 -16.94 -17.47
N THR A 227 9.30 -16.70 -17.83
CA THR A 227 8.36 -15.85 -17.10
C THR A 227 7.36 -16.69 -16.31
N GLU A 228 7.62 -17.99 -16.15
CA GLU A 228 6.76 -18.89 -15.39
C GLU A 228 6.68 -18.47 -13.92
N ILE A 229 5.45 -18.35 -13.43
CA ILE A 229 5.15 -17.94 -12.08
C ILE A 229 5.00 -19.18 -11.20
N LYS A 230 5.91 -19.32 -10.24
CA LYS A 230 5.88 -20.40 -9.24
C LYS A 230 4.78 -20.17 -8.21
N GLN A 231 3.70 -20.95 -8.31
CA GLN A 231 2.56 -20.84 -7.39
C GLN A 231 2.92 -21.26 -5.97
N GLU A 232 3.93 -22.09 -5.76
CA GLU A 232 4.34 -22.53 -4.42
C GLU A 232 4.79 -21.36 -3.53
N LEU A 233 5.34 -20.29 -4.14
CA LEU A 233 5.74 -19.08 -3.42
C LEU A 233 4.52 -18.24 -2.96
N ARG A 234 3.33 -18.52 -3.49
CA ARG A 234 2.07 -17.79 -3.25
C ARG A 234 1.12 -18.57 -2.33
N GLN A 235 1.46 -19.83 -2.04
CA GLN A 235 0.69 -20.64 -1.10
C GLN A 235 0.88 -20.13 0.33
N LEU A 236 -0.23 -19.89 1.01
CA LEU A 236 -0.24 -19.77 2.47
C LEU A 236 -0.16 -21.20 3.00
N ASN A 237 0.82 -21.49 3.86
CA ASN A 237 0.82 -22.77 4.56
C ASN A 237 -0.51 -22.91 5.30
N PRO A 238 -1.22 -24.05 5.22
CA PRO A 238 -2.38 -24.27 6.06
C PRO A 238 -1.98 -24.10 7.52
N GLU A 239 -2.83 -23.43 8.29
CA GLU A 239 -2.61 -23.13 9.71
C GLU A 239 -2.14 -24.40 10.45
N LYS A 240 -1.02 -24.30 11.18
CA LYS A 240 -0.60 -25.27 12.19
C LYS A 240 -1.23 -24.93 13.52
#